data_AF-A0A2I2KUL8-F1
#
_entry.id   AF-A0A2I2KUL8-F1
#
_cell.length_a   1.000
_cell.length_b   1.000
_cell.length_c   1.000
_cell.angle_alpha   90.00
_cell.angle_beta   90.00
_cell.angle_gamma   90.00
#
_symmetry.space_group_name_H-M   'P 1'
#
loop_
_entity.id
_entity.type
_entity.pdbx_description
1 polymer ?
#
loop_
_entity_poly.entity_id
_entity_poly.type
_entity_poly.pdbx_seq_one_letter_code
_entity_poly.pdbx_strand_id
1 'polypeptide(L)'
;MTVSPNTAAGKLVVLSPAGIASQAAVGTPTIQIRSYVYYTWAEIALEQEELARVARGNLLDATDSAVGSGHLHREYRAAMQAVAAAAHSIDGLYGVFAPPYRRQGSRQRVILERLKLRFALGKKGLTWLAQFDWLDDLRDGAVHPGFVAHEPEPHPTGSNVSHENATYAAEAAVRAVDLLLDVLTTCVANPKTWFHKDRSTAACHTGMIRTGRVDLWCHAR
;
A
#
# COMPACT_ATOMS: atom_id res chain seq x y z
N MET A 1 -41.60 -49.24 -55.15
CA MET A 1 -40.99 -49.75 -56.39
C MET A 1 -40.82 -48.59 -57.35
N THR A 2 -39.62 -48.04 -57.44
CA THR A 2 -39.16 -47.23 -58.58
C THR A 2 -37.63 -47.25 -58.54
N VAL A 3 -37.07 -47.48 -59.72
CA VAL A 3 -35.70 -47.89 -60.02
C VAL A 3 -34.80 -46.67 -60.23
N SER A 4 -33.51 -46.85 -59.96
CA SER A 4 -32.39 -45.93 -60.23
C SER A 4 -32.38 -45.30 -61.63
N PRO A 5 -31.60 -44.22 -61.78
CA PRO A 5 -30.46 -44.36 -62.68
C PRO A 5 -29.12 -43.93 -62.06
N ASN A 6 -28.19 -44.84 -62.29
CA ASN A 6 -26.76 -44.80 -62.06
C ASN A 6 -26.13 -43.83 -63.09
N THR A 7 -25.31 -42.87 -62.68
CA THR A 7 -24.43 -42.13 -63.60
C THR A 7 -23.06 -41.99 -62.97
N ALA A 8 -22.09 -42.70 -63.55
CA ALA A 8 -20.69 -42.68 -63.20
C ALA A 8 -20.07 -41.32 -63.60
N ALA A 9 -19.54 -40.60 -62.62
CA ALA A 9 -18.68 -39.44 -62.84
C ALA A 9 -17.25 -39.80 -62.42
N GLY A 10 -16.32 -39.67 -63.38
CA GLY A 10 -14.91 -40.01 -63.23
C GLY A 10 -14.24 -39.23 -62.10
N LYS A 11 -13.42 -39.94 -61.32
CA LYS A 11 -12.67 -39.41 -60.19
C LYS A 11 -11.43 -38.66 -60.72
N LEU A 12 -11.52 -37.34 -60.85
CA LEU A 12 -10.38 -36.48 -61.13
C LEU A 12 -9.51 -36.40 -59.86
N VAL A 13 -8.35 -37.06 -59.86
CA VAL A 13 -7.37 -36.96 -58.76
C VAL A 13 -6.55 -35.69 -59.00
N VAL A 14 -6.96 -34.60 -58.36
CA VAL A 14 -6.13 -33.40 -58.22
C VAL A 14 -5.09 -33.68 -57.15
N LEU A 15 -3.83 -33.87 -57.56
CA LEU A 15 -2.70 -33.95 -56.64
C LEU A 15 -2.45 -32.54 -56.08
N SER A 16 -2.89 -32.30 -54.86
CA SER A 16 -2.59 -31.07 -54.12
C SER A 16 -1.07 -30.89 -54.00
N PRO A 17 -0.52 -29.70 -54.30
CA PRO A 17 0.89 -29.43 -54.09
C PRO A 17 1.23 -29.61 -52.61
N ALA A 18 2.37 -30.28 -52.37
CA ALA A 18 2.91 -30.57 -51.04
C ALA A 18 2.86 -29.31 -50.15
N GLY A 19 2.15 -29.42 -49.02
CA GLY A 19 1.92 -28.32 -48.10
C GLY A 19 3.22 -27.69 -47.65
N ILE A 20 3.33 -26.38 -47.86
CA ILE A 20 4.33 -25.54 -47.21
C ILE A 20 4.08 -25.67 -45.71
N ALA A 21 5.06 -26.18 -44.97
CA ALA A 21 5.00 -26.24 -43.51
C ALA A 21 4.77 -24.82 -42.98
N SER A 22 3.56 -24.57 -42.48
CA SER A 22 3.20 -23.32 -41.81
C SER A 22 4.20 -23.13 -40.67
N GLN A 23 5.01 -22.07 -40.74
CA GLN A 23 5.87 -21.68 -39.61
C GLN A 23 4.92 -21.47 -38.42
N ALA A 24 5.02 -22.35 -37.42
CA ALA A 24 4.27 -22.20 -36.19
C ALA A 24 4.55 -20.80 -35.66
N ALA A 25 3.52 -19.96 -35.58
CA ALA A 25 3.65 -18.61 -35.04
C ALA A 25 4.23 -18.73 -33.63
N VAL A 26 5.51 -18.36 -33.49
CA VAL A 26 6.17 -18.26 -32.19
C VAL A 26 5.48 -17.11 -31.49
N GLY A 27 4.50 -17.44 -30.63
CA GLY A 27 3.76 -16.43 -29.88
C GLY A 27 4.73 -15.55 -29.10
N THR A 28 4.56 -14.23 -29.19
CA THR A 28 5.37 -13.28 -28.41
C THR A 28 5.20 -13.60 -26.93
N PRO A 29 6.29 -13.87 -26.18
CA PRO A 29 6.17 -14.14 -24.76
C PRO A 29 5.63 -12.91 -24.05
N THR A 30 4.50 -13.05 -23.37
CA THR A 30 3.91 -12.01 -22.52
C THR A 30 4.45 -12.15 -21.11
N ILE A 31 5.16 -11.14 -20.62
CA ILE A 31 5.68 -11.08 -19.24
C ILE A 31 4.69 -10.25 -18.40
N GLN A 32 4.20 -10.83 -17.30
CA GLN A 32 3.40 -10.11 -16.30
C GLN A 32 4.29 -9.71 -15.13
N ILE A 33 4.34 -8.42 -14.81
CA ILE A 33 5.10 -7.88 -13.68
C ILE A 33 4.11 -7.37 -12.63
N ARG A 34 4.32 -7.77 -11.37
CA ARG A 34 3.56 -7.27 -10.22
C ARG A 34 4.50 -6.46 -9.34
N SER A 35 4.10 -5.22 -9.03
CA SER A 35 4.82 -4.34 -8.10
C SER A 35 4.09 -4.24 -6.77
N TYR A 36 4.83 -4.24 -5.66
CA TYR A 36 4.33 -4.14 -4.30
C TYR A 36 4.56 -2.73 -3.74
N VAL A 37 3.84 -1.75 -4.30
CA VAL A 37 4.04 -0.32 -4.00
C VAL A 37 3.80 0.06 -2.53
N TYR A 38 3.12 -0.79 -1.75
CA TYR A 38 2.92 -0.55 -0.32
C TYR A 38 4.24 -0.44 0.45
N TYR A 39 5.27 -1.17 0.02
CA TYR A 39 6.59 -1.13 0.65
C TYR A 39 7.27 0.20 0.39
N THR A 40 7.24 0.70 -0.85
CA THR A 40 7.76 2.04 -1.18
C THR A 40 7.06 3.14 -0.39
N TRP A 41 5.74 3.04 -0.22
CA TRP A 41 5.01 3.98 0.63
C TRP A 41 5.40 3.88 2.11
N ALA A 42 5.74 2.68 2.61
CA ALA A 42 6.23 2.51 3.98
C ALA A 42 7.59 3.16 4.18
N GLU A 43 8.52 2.99 3.23
CA GLU A 43 9.82 3.64 3.26
C GLU A 43 9.70 5.16 3.27
N ILE A 44 8.86 5.72 2.38
CA ILE A 44 8.58 7.16 2.36
C ILE A 44 8.02 7.62 3.71
N ALA A 45 7.10 6.87 4.32
CA ALA A 45 6.52 7.24 5.61
C ALA A 45 7.60 7.35 6.71
N LEU A 46 8.51 6.37 6.79
CA LEU A 46 9.62 6.36 7.75
C LEU A 46 10.59 7.52 7.53
N GLU A 47 10.99 7.77 6.27
CA GLU A 47 11.90 8.86 5.93
C GLU A 47 11.31 10.23 6.29
N GLN A 48 10.03 10.44 5.97
CA GLN A 48 9.36 11.72 6.24
C GLN A 48 9.07 11.94 7.73
N GLU A 49 8.83 10.86 8.49
CA GLU A 49 8.67 10.95 9.93
C GLU A 49 9.97 11.36 10.63
N GLU A 50 11.10 10.79 10.22
CA GLU A 50 12.42 11.21 10.70
C GLU A 50 12.70 12.68 10.34
N LEU A 51 12.41 13.10 9.09
CA LEU A 51 12.56 14.50 8.69
C LEU A 51 11.69 15.44 9.52
N ALA A 52 10.48 15.03 9.92
CA ALA A 52 9.62 15.80 10.79
C ALA A 52 10.24 15.96 12.19
N ARG A 53 10.80 14.89 12.77
CA ARG A 53 11.52 14.95 14.06
C ARG A 53 12.74 15.87 14.00
N VAL A 54 13.55 15.76 12.95
CA VAL A 54 14.72 16.63 12.75
C VAL A 54 14.29 18.09 12.59
N ALA A 55 13.23 18.36 11.82
CA ALA A 55 12.68 19.70 11.68
C ALA A 55 12.21 20.27 13.03
N ARG A 56 11.55 19.45 13.86
CA ARG A 56 11.13 19.82 15.21
C ARG A 56 12.31 20.14 16.13
N GLY A 57 13.36 19.32 16.12
CA GLY A 57 14.57 19.59 16.90
C GLY A 57 15.18 20.94 16.55
N ASN A 58 15.37 21.19 15.25
CA ASN A 58 15.88 22.47 14.76
C ASN A 58 14.96 23.67 15.08
N LEU A 59 13.63 23.46 15.10
CA LEU A 59 12.67 24.50 15.49
C LEU A 59 12.85 24.90 16.97
N LEU A 60 13.09 23.92 17.85
CA LEU A 60 13.32 24.17 19.28
C LEU A 60 14.66 24.85 19.55
N ASP A 61 15.69 24.55 18.74
CA ASP A 61 17.02 25.16 18.86
C ASP A 61 17.10 26.55 18.22
N ALA A 62 16.10 26.95 17.42
CA ALA A 62 16.10 28.23 16.73
C ALA A 62 15.88 29.40 17.70
N THR A 63 16.86 30.29 17.81
CA THR A 63 16.75 31.54 18.59
C THR A 63 16.12 32.69 17.79
N ASP A 64 16.17 32.62 16.46
CA ASP A 64 15.61 33.62 15.54
C ASP A 64 14.25 33.16 15.01
N SER A 65 13.25 34.04 15.12
CA SER A 65 11.88 33.79 14.65
C SER A 65 11.80 33.50 13.14
N ALA A 66 12.62 34.15 12.31
CA ALA A 66 12.63 33.90 10.88
C ALA A 66 13.11 32.48 10.56
N VAL A 67 14.21 32.05 11.19
CA VAL A 67 14.73 30.69 11.10
C VAL A 67 13.70 29.67 11.63
N GLY A 68 13.06 29.97 12.77
CA GLY A 68 11.99 29.16 13.35
C GLY A 68 10.83 28.91 12.38
N SER A 69 10.33 29.95 11.71
CA SER A 69 9.25 29.79 10.72
C SER A 69 9.60 28.82 9.58
N GLY A 70 10.86 28.80 9.14
CA GLY A 70 11.34 27.87 8.12
C GLY A 70 11.39 26.42 8.61
N HIS A 71 11.76 26.19 9.87
CA HIS A 71 11.72 24.85 10.47
C HIS A 71 10.30 24.36 10.71
N LEU A 72 9.40 25.24 11.16
CA LEU A 72 7.97 24.93 11.31
C LEU A 72 7.34 24.47 9.98
N HIS A 73 7.61 25.18 8.87
CA HIS A 73 7.07 24.77 7.57
C HIS A 73 7.66 23.44 7.08
N ARG A 74 8.95 23.18 7.35
CA ARG A 74 9.59 21.89 7.02
C ARG A 74 8.98 20.74 7.82
N GLU A 75 8.72 20.96 9.10
CA GLU A 75 8.05 19.99 9.96
C GLU A 75 6.66 19.66 9.41
N TYR A 76 5.83 20.68 9.19
CA TYR A 76 4.49 20.54 8.62
C TYR A 76 4.49 19.67 7.35
N ARG A 77 5.35 20.02 6.38
CA ARG A 77 5.41 19.32 5.10
C ARG A 77 5.82 17.86 5.27
N ALA A 78 6.84 17.60 6.09
CA ALA A 78 7.34 16.25 6.32
C ALA A 78 6.29 15.40 7.04
N ALA A 79 5.67 15.92 8.09
CA ALA A 79 4.63 15.21 8.83
C ALA A 79 3.40 14.89 7.98
N MET A 80 2.93 15.84 7.17
CA MET A 80 1.82 15.61 6.23
C MET A 80 2.15 14.49 5.22
N GLN A 81 3.38 14.48 4.69
CA GLN A 81 3.82 13.43 3.76
C GLN A 81 3.93 12.06 4.45
N ALA A 82 4.44 12.01 5.68
CA ALA A 82 4.52 10.78 6.46
C ALA A 82 3.14 10.17 6.71
N VAL A 83 2.17 11.00 7.11
CA VAL A 83 0.77 10.61 7.33
C VAL A 83 0.15 10.04 6.05
N ALA A 84 0.26 10.76 4.92
CA ALA A 84 -0.29 10.33 3.65
C ALA A 84 0.36 9.02 3.16
N ALA A 85 1.68 8.92 3.26
CA ALA A 85 2.42 7.72 2.87
C ALA A 85 2.06 6.50 3.75
N ALA A 86 1.92 6.69 5.06
CA ALA A 86 1.49 5.62 5.97
C ALA A 86 0.09 5.10 5.61
N ALA A 87 -0.86 6.00 5.34
CA ALA A 87 -2.21 5.64 4.90
C ALA A 87 -2.18 4.83 3.59
N HIS A 88 -1.46 5.32 2.57
CA HIS A 88 -1.33 4.63 1.28
C HIS A 88 -0.62 3.29 1.39
N SER A 89 0.34 3.15 2.30
CA SER A 89 0.99 1.87 2.58
C SER A 89 0.00 0.84 3.13
N ILE A 90 -0.83 1.22 4.13
CA ILE A 90 -1.86 0.35 4.70
C ILE A 90 -2.90 -0.06 3.64
N ASP A 91 -3.33 0.88 2.81
CA ASP A 91 -4.25 0.59 1.69
C ASP A 91 -3.64 -0.35 0.65
N GLY A 92 -2.37 -0.11 0.30
CA GLY A 92 -1.63 -0.93 -0.65
C GLY A 92 -1.46 -2.36 -0.14
N LEU A 93 -1.14 -2.52 1.14
CA LEU A 93 -1.05 -3.82 1.81
C LEU A 93 -2.39 -4.56 1.73
N TYR A 94 -3.51 -3.87 1.98
CA TYR A 94 -4.85 -4.42 1.80
C TYR A 94 -5.09 -4.87 0.35
N GLY A 95 -4.71 -4.06 -0.64
CA GLY A 95 -4.88 -4.35 -2.07
C GLY A 95 -4.20 -5.64 -2.53
N VAL A 96 -3.07 -6.01 -1.89
CA VAL A 96 -2.36 -7.27 -2.18
C VAL A 96 -3.19 -8.52 -1.81
N PHE A 97 -4.02 -8.44 -0.78
CA PHE A 97 -4.74 -9.60 -0.24
C PHE A 97 -6.20 -9.70 -0.69
N ALA A 98 -6.73 -8.66 -1.33
CA ALA A 98 -8.14 -8.56 -1.69
C ALA A 98 -8.43 -9.24 -3.04
N PRO A 99 -9.32 -10.25 -3.11
CA PRO A 99 -9.94 -10.61 -4.38
C PRO A 99 -10.80 -9.45 -4.89
N PRO A 100 -11.07 -9.35 -6.20
CA PRO A 100 -11.91 -8.31 -6.80
C PRO A 100 -13.37 -8.54 -6.37
N TYR A 101 -13.74 -8.03 -5.19
CA TYR A 101 -15.10 -8.10 -4.70
C TYR A 101 -15.59 -6.72 -4.29
N ARG A 102 -16.90 -6.50 -4.43
CA ARG A 102 -17.53 -5.21 -4.12
C ARG A 102 -17.28 -4.83 -2.66
N ARG A 103 -16.82 -3.60 -2.44
CA ARG A 103 -16.64 -3.02 -1.10
C ARG A 103 -18.03 -2.79 -0.50
N GLN A 104 -18.32 -3.41 0.65
CA GLN A 104 -19.48 -3.11 1.48
C GLN A 104 -18.98 -2.66 2.85
N GLY A 105 -19.39 -1.47 3.29
CA GLY A 105 -18.96 -0.86 4.56
C GLY A 105 -17.89 0.23 4.40
N SER A 106 -17.48 0.82 5.52
CA SER A 106 -16.44 1.87 5.55
C SER A 106 -15.08 1.31 5.12
N ARG A 107 -14.21 2.18 4.59
CA ARG A 107 -12.87 1.81 4.12
C ARG A 107 -12.08 1.06 5.19
N GLN A 108 -12.07 1.57 6.41
CA GLN A 108 -11.34 1.03 7.55
C GLN A 108 -11.81 -0.38 7.90
N ARG A 109 -13.13 -0.59 7.90
CA ARG A 109 -13.72 -1.91 8.14
C ARG A 109 -13.37 -2.89 7.04
N VAL A 110 -13.38 -2.45 5.78
CA VAL A 110 -12.97 -3.27 4.64
C VAL A 110 -11.50 -3.67 4.77
N ILE A 111 -10.59 -2.74 5.10
CA ILE A 111 -9.18 -3.02 5.34
C ILE A 111 -9.03 -4.08 6.44
N LEU A 112 -9.66 -3.87 7.59
CA LEU A 112 -9.57 -4.79 8.72
C LEU A 112 -10.08 -6.19 8.39
N GLU A 113 -11.29 -6.31 7.82
CA GLU A 113 -11.87 -7.60 7.48
C GLU A 113 -10.99 -8.38 6.50
N ARG A 114 -10.27 -7.68 5.64
CA ARG A 114 -9.37 -8.28 4.66
C ARG A 114 -8.06 -8.74 5.27
N LEU A 115 -7.49 -7.96 6.18
CA LEU A 115 -6.36 -8.41 6.99
C LEU A 115 -6.74 -9.65 7.81
N LYS A 116 -7.95 -9.68 8.40
CA LYS A 116 -8.46 -10.86 9.12
C LYS A 116 -8.57 -12.11 8.25
N LEU A 117 -8.71 -12.01 6.93
CA LEU A 117 -8.72 -13.20 6.07
C LEU A 117 -7.36 -13.93 6.07
N ARG A 118 -6.25 -13.19 6.22
CA ARG A 118 -4.89 -13.71 6.10
C ARG A 118 -4.15 -13.81 7.43
N PHE A 119 -4.53 -13.00 8.41
CA PHE A 119 -3.80 -12.86 9.67
C PHE A 119 -4.71 -13.07 10.89
N ALA A 120 -4.14 -13.61 11.96
CA ALA A 120 -4.80 -13.81 13.24
C ALA A 120 -4.60 -12.57 14.13
N LEU A 121 -5.38 -11.52 13.88
CA LEU A 121 -5.19 -10.19 14.51
C LEU A 121 -5.64 -10.10 15.98
N GLY A 122 -6.48 -11.02 16.46
CA GLY A 122 -7.03 -10.96 17.82
C GLY A 122 -7.71 -9.61 18.14
N LYS A 123 -7.44 -9.07 19.33
CA LYS A 123 -7.99 -7.77 19.78
C LYS A 123 -7.35 -6.56 19.08
N LYS A 124 -6.12 -6.69 18.57
CA LYS A 124 -5.40 -5.61 17.86
C LYS A 124 -6.18 -5.08 16.66
N GLY A 125 -6.84 -5.98 15.94
CA GLY A 125 -7.67 -5.58 14.81
C GLY A 125 -8.77 -4.59 15.18
N LEU A 126 -9.38 -4.70 16.36
CA LEU A 126 -10.41 -3.77 16.81
C LEU A 126 -9.82 -2.42 17.23
N THR A 127 -8.64 -2.42 17.85
CA THR A 127 -7.96 -1.18 18.26
C THR A 127 -7.51 -0.34 17.05
N TRP A 128 -7.22 -0.99 15.92
CA TRP A 128 -6.83 -0.27 14.70
C TRP A 128 -7.97 0.48 14.04
N LEU A 129 -9.25 0.12 14.26
CA LEU A 129 -10.35 0.79 13.56
C LEU A 129 -10.38 2.30 13.84
N ALA A 130 -10.30 2.69 15.11
CA ALA A 130 -10.25 4.11 15.48
C ALA A 130 -8.99 4.81 14.97
N GLN A 131 -7.88 4.07 14.84
CA GLN A 131 -6.63 4.60 14.33
C GLN A 131 -6.65 4.79 12.81
N PHE A 132 -7.28 3.85 12.08
CA PHE A 132 -7.50 3.98 10.64
C PHE A 132 -8.46 5.11 10.31
N ASP A 133 -9.48 5.32 11.13
CA ASP A 133 -10.44 6.42 10.98
C ASP A 133 -9.71 7.77 11.12
N TRP A 134 -8.98 7.94 12.22
CA TRP A 134 -8.11 9.11 12.44
C TRP A 134 -7.11 9.34 11.30
N LEU A 135 -6.46 8.27 10.81
CA LEU A 135 -5.47 8.39 9.74
C LEU A 135 -6.10 8.74 8.40
N ASP A 136 -7.29 8.20 8.10
CA ASP A 136 -8.05 8.52 6.89
C ASP A 136 -8.52 9.97 6.90
N ASP A 137 -9.02 10.46 8.04
CA ASP A 137 -9.44 11.86 8.20
C ASP A 137 -8.27 12.82 7.94
N LEU A 138 -7.08 12.53 8.47
CA LEU A 138 -5.89 13.34 8.21
C LEU A 138 -5.45 13.26 6.75
N ARG A 139 -5.39 12.06 6.15
CA ARG A 139 -5.04 11.95 4.72
C ARG A 139 -6.02 12.75 3.86
N ASP A 140 -7.31 12.62 4.11
CA ASP A 140 -8.33 13.28 3.31
C ASP A 140 -8.31 14.80 3.54
N GLY A 141 -8.05 15.27 4.76
CA GLY A 141 -7.84 16.69 5.07
C GLY A 141 -6.62 17.30 4.36
N ALA A 142 -5.56 16.52 4.13
CA ALA A 142 -4.37 17.00 3.40
C ALA A 142 -4.65 17.23 1.91
N VAL A 143 -5.53 16.42 1.31
CA VAL A 143 -5.86 16.47 -0.13
C VAL A 143 -7.08 17.37 -0.39
N HIS A 144 -7.98 17.44 0.58
CA HIS A 144 -9.23 18.19 0.51
C HIS A 144 -9.32 19.17 1.69
N PRO A 145 -8.38 20.13 1.81
CA PRO A 145 -8.43 21.10 2.89
C PRO A 145 -9.73 21.92 2.75
N GLY A 146 -10.44 22.07 3.86
CA GLY A 146 -11.54 23.02 3.91
C GLY A 146 -11.00 24.43 3.72
N PHE A 147 -11.64 25.24 2.87
CA PHE A 147 -11.30 26.66 2.71
C PHE A 147 -11.96 27.51 3.81
N VAL A 148 -11.82 27.09 5.06
CA VAL A 148 -12.40 27.76 6.23
C VAL A 148 -11.27 28.41 7.02
N ALA A 149 -11.46 29.67 7.41
CA ALA A 149 -10.51 30.32 8.31
C ALA A 149 -10.68 29.73 9.72
N HIS A 150 -9.57 29.33 10.32
CA HIS A 150 -9.52 28.82 11.68
C HIS A 150 -8.82 29.82 12.59
N GLU A 151 -9.22 29.87 13.86
CA GLU A 151 -8.44 30.56 14.89
C GLU A 151 -7.07 29.89 15.05
N PRO A 152 -6.01 30.63 15.40
CA PRO A 152 -4.70 30.03 15.67
C PRO A 152 -4.77 28.98 16.78
N GLU A 153 -4.10 27.86 16.56
CA GLU A 153 -4.05 26.72 17.48
C GLU A 153 -2.66 26.57 18.10
N PRO A 154 -2.57 26.09 19.36
CA PRO A 154 -1.28 25.86 19.98
C PRO A 154 -0.53 24.70 19.30
N HIS A 155 0.65 25.00 18.76
CA HIS A 155 1.61 23.98 18.32
C HIS A 155 2.24 23.29 19.54
N PRO A 156 2.69 22.02 19.45
CA PRO A 156 3.36 21.34 20.55
C PRO A 156 4.62 22.04 21.09
N THR A 157 5.22 22.96 20.33
CA THR A 157 6.33 23.82 20.79
C THR A 157 5.88 25.04 21.60
N GLY A 158 4.58 25.25 21.80
CA GLY A 158 3.99 26.33 22.59
C GLY A 158 3.64 27.60 21.80
N SER A 159 4.00 27.71 20.52
CA SER A 159 3.61 28.82 19.65
C SER A 159 2.22 28.61 19.05
N ASN A 160 1.43 29.67 18.89
CA ASN A 160 0.16 29.58 18.14
C ASN A 160 0.43 29.63 16.63
N VAL A 161 -0.12 28.68 15.88
CA VAL A 161 0.11 28.47 14.44
C VAL A 161 -1.21 28.23 13.70
N SER A 162 -1.17 28.06 12.37
CA SER A 162 -2.37 27.66 11.62
C SER A 162 -2.81 26.25 12.01
N HIS A 163 -4.10 25.96 11.82
CA HIS A 163 -4.69 24.66 12.11
C HIS A 163 -3.91 23.51 11.46
N GLU A 164 -3.45 23.68 10.21
CA GLU A 164 -2.69 22.65 9.49
C GLU A 164 -1.31 22.41 10.10
N ASN A 165 -0.61 23.48 10.53
CA ASN A 165 0.67 23.33 11.20
C ASN A 165 0.53 22.63 12.56
N ALA A 166 -0.57 22.88 13.29
CA ALA A 166 -0.86 22.17 14.54
C ALA A 166 -1.27 20.71 14.31
N THR A 167 -2.04 20.45 13.24
CA THR A 167 -2.55 19.13 12.89
C THR A 167 -1.45 18.20 12.36
N TYR A 168 -0.64 18.67 11.41
CA TYR A 168 0.48 17.91 10.85
C TYR A 168 1.78 18.28 11.54
N ALA A 169 1.82 18.03 12.85
CA ALA A 169 3.02 18.13 13.66
C ALA A 169 3.80 16.78 13.68
N ALA A 170 5.03 16.79 14.17
CA ALA A 170 5.86 15.59 14.30
C ALA A 170 5.14 14.44 15.02
N GLU A 171 4.31 14.73 16.02
CA GLU A 171 3.52 13.76 16.77
C GLU A 171 2.52 13.00 15.89
N ALA A 172 1.90 13.68 14.91
CA ALA A 172 1.00 13.04 13.96
C ALA A 172 1.77 12.09 13.03
N ALA A 173 2.97 12.49 12.59
CA ALA A 173 3.86 11.65 11.79
C ALA A 173 4.25 10.37 12.54
N VAL A 174 4.73 10.52 13.78
CA VAL A 174 5.12 9.41 14.67
C VAL A 174 3.95 8.43 14.83
N ARG A 175 2.78 8.94 15.21
CA ARG A 175 1.59 8.10 15.42
C ARG A 175 1.16 7.35 14.16
N ALA A 176 1.27 7.98 12.98
CA ALA A 176 0.94 7.35 11.71
C ALA A 176 1.93 6.23 11.36
N VAL A 177 3.23 6.45 11.54
CA VAL A 177 4.28 5.45 11.31
C VAL A 177 4.19 4.31 12.32
N ASP A 178 3.97 4.60 13.61
CA ASP A 178 3.78 3.58 14.65
C ASP A 178 2.59 2.67 14.32
N LEU A 179 1.48 3.23 13.84
CA LEU A 179 0.32 2.45 13.39
C LEU A 179 0.69 1.55 12.20
N LEU A 180 1.39 2.09 11.20
CA LEU A 180 1.86 1.33 10.04
C LEU A 180 2.75 0.15 10.49
N LEU A 181 3.73 0.41 11.34
CA LEU A 181 4.65 -0.61 11.84
C LEU A 181 3.92 -1.66 12.70
N ASP A 182 2.99 -1.26 13.57
CA ASP A 182 2.17 -2.20 14.36
C ASP A 182 1.35 -3.12 13.45
N VAL A 183 0.77 -2.59 12.36
CA VAL A 183 0.06 -3.38 11.36
C VAL A 183 0.99 -4.37 10.66
N LEU A 184 2.12 -3.89 10.11
CA LEU A 184 3.06 -4.72 9.36
C LEU A 184 3.65 -5.84 10.23
N THR A 185 4.16 -5.48 11.41
CA THR A 185 4.78 -6.43 12.34
C THR A 185 3.77 -7.45 12.87
N THR A 186 2.54 -7.03 13.20
CA THR A 186 1.47 -7.94 13.61
C THR A 186 1.10 -8.92 12.50
N CYS A 187 1.02 -8.46 11.24
CA CYS A 187 0.73 -9.32 10.10
C CYS A 187 1.84 -10.36 9.89
N VAL A 188 3.11 -9.95 9.98
CA VAL A 188 4.27 -10.85 9.85
C VAL A 188 4.30 -11.89 10.97
N ALA A 189 4.00 -11.48 12.20
CA ALA A 189 4.05 -12.37 13.38
C ALA A 189 2.87 -13.35 13.45
N ASN A 190 1.71 -13.03 12.85
CA ASN A 190 0.48 -13.80 13.03
C ASN A 190 -0.17 -14.26 11.71
N PRO A 191 0.55 -14.93 10.80
CA PRO A 191 -0.07 -15.52 9.61
C PRO A 191 -1.03 -16.65 9.99
N LYS A 192 -2.17 -16.75 9.30
CA LYS A 192 -3.09 -17.89 9.49
C LYS A 192 -2.52 -19.16 8.86
N THR A 193 -2.50 -20.24 9.63
CA THR A 193 -1.82 -21.51 9.29
C THR A 193 -2.50 -22.36 8.21
N TRP A 194 -3.79 -22.17 7.96
CA TRP A 194 -4.54 -23.00 7.00
C TRP A 194 -4.23 -22.71 5.52
N PHE A 195 -3.38 -21.71 5.23
CA PHE A 195 -2.79 -21.53 3.90
C PHE A 195 -1.67 -22.52 3.56
N HIS A 196 -1.17 -23.31 4.52
CA HIS A 196 -0.07 -24.25 4.28
C HIS A 196 -0.47 -25.58 3.63
N LYS A 197 -1.75 -25.80 3.30
CA LYS A 197 -2.19 -27.04 2.64
C LYS A 197 -1.92 -27.05 1.13
N ASP A 198 -1.80 -25.88 0.49
CA ASP A 198 -1.28 -25.72 -0.87
C ASP A 198 0.20 -25.29 -0.84
N ARG A 199 1.10 -26.26 -0.73
CA ARG A 199 2.55 -26.01 -0.61
C ARG A 199 3.19 -25.35 -1.84
N SER A 200 2.50 -25.27 -2.98
CA SER A 200 3.04 -24.66 -4.20
C SER A 200 3.03 -23.13 -4.19
N THR A 201 2.14 -22.48 -3.44
CA THR A 201 2.09 -21.01 -3.30
C THR A 201 2.77 -20.47 -2.04
N ALA A 202 2.92 -21.30 -1.00
CA ALA A 202 3.56 -20.91 0.25
C ALA A 202 5.07 -20.60 0.10
N ALA A 203 5.76 -21.21 -0.87
CA ALA A 203 7.18 -20.95 -1.12
C ALA A 203 7.47 -19.53 -1.64
N CYS A 204 6.58 -18.96 -2.47
CA CYS A 204 6.77 -17.61 -3.03
C CYS A 204 6.51 -16.48 -2.02
N HIS A 205 5.68 -16.69 -0.99
CA HIS A 205 5.41 -15.65 0.02
C HIS A 205 6.25 -15.80 1.29
N THR A 206 6.60 -17.02 1.67
CA THR A 206 7.48 -17.24 2.84
C THR A 206 8.91 -16.84 2.53
N GLY A 207 9.39 -16.99 1.29
CA GLY A 207 10.68 -16.43 0.86
C GLY A 207 10.71 -14.91 1.01
N MET A 208 9.68 -14.20 0.52
CA MET A 208 9.63 -12.74 0.53
C MET A 208 9.52 -12.13 1.94
N ILE A 209 8.87 -12.82 2.88
CA ILE A 209 8.74 -12.38 4.28
C ILE A 209 9.96 -12.79 5.13
N ARG A 210 10.64 -13.88 4.79
CA ARG A 210 11.73 -14.46 5.61
C ARG A 210 13.14 -14.13 5.12
N THR A 211 13.31 -13.73 3.85
CA THR A 211 14.56 -13.13 3.34
C THR A 211 14.51 -11.60 3.40
N GLY A 212 13.72 -11.05 4.33
CA GLY A 212 13.77 -9.63 4.66
C GLY A 212 15.22 -9.24 4.86
N ARG A 213 15.77 -8.51 3.88
CA ARG A 213 17.01 -7.75 4.01
C ARG A 213 16.68 -6.60 4.97
N VAL A 214 16.54 -6.96 6.24
CA VAL A 214 16.36 -6.11 7.41
C VAL A 214 17.65 -6.20 8.24
N ASP A 215 18.80 -6.19 7.56
CA ASP A 215 20.13 -6.09 8.18
C ASP A 215 20.52 -4.62 8.44
N LEU A 216 19.59 -3.66 8.29
CA LEU A 216 19.91 -2.22 8.38
C LEU A 216 19.35 -1.50 9.61
N TRP A 217 18.69 -2.17 10.56
CA TRP A 217 18.03 -1.48 11.68
C TRP A 217 18.49 -1.92 13.08
N CYS A 218 19.77 -2.27 13.23
CA CYS A 218 20.35 -2.52 14.56
C CYS A 218 21.63 -1.71 14.89
N HIS A 219 22.08 -0.77 14.06
CA HIS A 219 23.22 0.10 14.41
C HIS A 219 22.88 1.58 14.21
N ALA A 220 22.17 2.15 15.19
CA ALA A 220 22.29 3.56 15.56
C ALA A 220 21.76 3.72 16.99
N ARG A 221 22.68 3.74 17.95
CA ARG A 221 22.54 4.53 19.18
C ARG A 221 23.40 5.77 19.00
#